data_AF-A0A263D888-F1
#
_entry.id   AF-A0A263D888-F1
#
_cell.length_a   1.000
_cell.length_b   1.000
_cell.length_c   1.000
_cell.angle_alpha   90.00
_cell.angle_beta   90.00
_cell.angle_gamma   90.00
#
_symmetry.space_group_name_H-M   'P 1'
#
loop_
_entity.id
_entity.type
_entity.pdbx_description
1 polymer ?
#
loop_
_entity_poly.entity_id
_entity_poly.type
_entity_poly.pdbx_seq_one_letter_code
_entity_poly.pdbx_strand_id
1 'polypeptide(L)'
;MHTPSAHSGARSPGLDDAVRDAVLEAATAPLAQVFGDRVRVTVERLNRDGDWVFLQSTMRGADGGRPDFAGTSYEAARNDGAVSDVYVALLKKAGHGGVEDDARSWRLTDYATGPTDVAWLTWPDAHEAPHALFGF
;
A
#
# COMPACT_ATOMS: atom_id res chain seq x y z
N MET A 1 15.21 -38.65 9.25
CA MET A 1 15.35 -37.51 8.32
C MET A 1 13.96 -37.16 7.81
N HIS A 2 13.33 -36.11 8.33
CA HIS A 2 12.07 -35.60 7.80
C HIS A 2 12.15 -34.09 7.70
N THR A 3 12.30 -33.60 6.47
CA THR A 3 11.99 -32.24 6.05
C THR A 3 10.48 -32.09 5.98
N PRO A 4 9.87 -31.07 6.60
CA PRO A 4 8.54 -30.64 6.19
C PRO A 4 8.69 -29.57 5.11
N SER A 5 8.49 -29.97 3.86
CA SER A 5 8.07 -29.05 2.80
C SER A 5 6.58 -28.79 2.97
N ALA A 6 6.21 -27.58 3.40
CA ALA A 6 4.85 -27.09 3.35
C ALA A 6 4.84 -25.75 2.59
N HIS A 7 4.64 -25.82 1.28
CA HIS A 7 4.14 -24.70 0.47
C HIS A 7 2.61 -24.66 0.67
N SER A 8 2.13 -23.76 1.53
CA SER A 8 0.69 -23.50 1.72
C SER A 8 0.46 -22.07 2.21
N GLY A 9 0.08 -21.18 1.28
CA GLY A 9 -0.58 -19.90 1.55
C GLY A 9 0.34 -18.77 2.03
N ALA A 10 0.52 -17.74 1.19
CA ALA A 10 1.04 -16.43 1.61
C ALA A 10 0.04 -15.76 2.57
N ARG A 11 -0.08 -16.29 3.80
CA ARG A 11 -0.60 -15.58 4.95
C ARG A 11 0.63 -14.97 5.56
N SER A 12 0.89 -13.68 5.30
CA SER A 12 2.00 -12.92 5.86
C SER A 12 2.03 -13.17 7.38
N PRO A 13 2.92 -14.04 7.89
CA PRO A 13 2.90 -14.39 9.30
C PRO A 13 3.66 -13.30 10.06
N GLY A 14 2.98 -12.58 10.94
CA GLY A 14 3.64 -11.84 12.02
C GLY A 14 3.65 -10.31 11.95
N LEU A 15 2.69 -9.67 11.27
CA LEU A 15 2.40 -8.27 11.58
C LEU A 15 1.24 -8.26 12.59
N ASP A 16 1.50 -7.80 13.82
CA ASP A 16 0.44 -7.48 14.78
C ASP A 16 -0.58 -6.56 14.10
N ASP A 17 -1.87 -6.75 14.40
CA ASP A 17 -2.94 -5.92 13.82
C ASP A 17 -2.70 -4.42 14.07
N ALA A 18 -2.06 -4.11 15.19
CA ALA A 18 -1.66 -2.78 15.60
C ALA A 18 -0.59 -2.16 14.65
N VAL A 19 0.46 -2.92 14.32
CA VAL A 19 1.49 -2.53 13.32
C VAL A 19 0.89 -2.41 11.92
N ARG A 20 -0.03 -3.31 11.56
CA ARG A 20 -0.77 -3.22 10.29
C ARG A 20 -1.56 -1.92 10.21
N ASP A 21 -2.29 -1.59 11.26
CA ASP A 21 -3.10 -0.37 11.33
C ASP A 21 -2.23 0.88 11.21
N ALA A 22 -1.11 0.92 11.94
CA ALA A 22 -0.13 2.00 11.86
C ALA A 22 0.43 2.22 10.44
N VAL A 23 0.81 1.14 9.75
CA VAL A 23 1.27 1.21 8.35
C VAL A 23 0.15 1.68 7.44
N LEU A 24 -1.07 1.14 7.60
CA LEU A 24 -2.22 1.51 6.77
C LEU A 24 -2.59 2.97 6.97
N GLU A 25 -2.56 3.47 8.19
CA GLU A 25 -2.79 4.88 8.50
C GLU A 25 -1.76 5.77 7.79
N ALA A 26 -0.47 5.44 7.90
CA ALA A 26 0.60 6.19 7.23
C ALA A 26 0.47 6.13 5.69
N ALA A 27 0.09 4.98 5.15
CA ALA A 27 -0.08 4.77 3.72
C ALA A 27 -1.32 5.50 3.19
N THR A 28 -2.41 5.51 3.95
CA THR A 28 -3.69 6.11 3.52
C THR A 28 -3.79 7.59 3.88
N ALA A 29 -2.88 8.15 4.66
CA ALA A 29 -2.81 9.58 4.97
C ALA A 29 -2.95 10.51 3.74
N PRO A 30 -2.28 10.32 2.59
CA PRO A 30 -2.49 11.15 1.41
C PRO A 30 -3.88 10.95 0.77
N LEU A 31 -4.40 9.72 0.77
CA LEU A 31 -5.74 9.44 0.27
C LEU A 31 -6.81 10.11 1.15
N ALA A 32 -6.68 10.00 2.47
CA ALA A 32 -7.58 10.64 3.43
C ALA A 32 -7.57 12.17 3.30
N GLN A 33 -6.43 12.78 2.97
CA GLN A 33 -6.34 14.21 2.70
C GLN A 33 -7.05 14.63 1.41
N VAL A 34 -7.03 13.79 0.37
CA VAL A 34 -7.63 14.09 -0.93
C VAL A 34 -9.12 13.73 -1.00
N PHE A 35 -9.48 12.55 -0.51
CA PHE A 35 -10.81 11.95 -0.64
C PHE A 35 -11.61 11.96 0.66
N GLY A 36 -10.95 12.07 1.82
CA GLY A 36 -11.60 11.90 3.12
C GLY A 36 -12.22 10.51 3.27
N ASP A 37 -13.43 10.46 3.83
CA ASP A 37 -14.19 9.22 4.04
C ASP A 37 -14.95 8.72 2.80
N ARG A 38 -14.86 9.45 1.67
CA ARG A 38 -15.59 9.12 0.44
C ARG A 38 -15.05 7.87 -0.26
N VAL A 39 -13.78 7.57 -0.03
CA VAL A 39 -13.08 6.42 -0.59
C VAL A 39 -12.53 5.57 0.53
N ARG A 40 -12.74 4.25 0.40
CA ARG A 40 -12.18 3.22 1.27
C ARG A 40 -11.15 2.44 0.50
N VAL A 41 -10.03 2.11 1.14
CA VAL A 41 -9.06 1.18 0.55
C VAL A 41 -9.34 -0.24 1.04
N THR A 42 -9.34 -1.18 0.10
CA THR A 42 -9.37 -2.61 0.42
C THR A 42 -7.97 -3.16 0.20
N VAL A 43 -7.33 -3.55 1.29
CA VAL A 43 -5.97 -4.12 1.25
C VAL A 43 -6.01 -5.46 0.54
N GLU A 44 -5.34 -5.54 -0.61
CA GLU A 44 -5.27 -6.78 -1.40
C GLU A 44 -3.97 -7.54 -1.11
N ARG A 45 -2.88 -6.80 -0.91
CA ARG A 45 -1.58 -7.35 -0.58
C ARG A 45 -0.84 -6.39 0.34
N LEU A 46 -0.32 -6.93 1.44
CA LEU A 46 0.55 -6.24 2.36
C LEU A 46 1.76 -7.12 2.61
N ASN A 47 2.88 -6.71 2.02
CA ASN A 47 4.16 -7.38 2.17
C ASN A 47 5.09 -6.52 3.01
N ARG A 48 5.84 -7.15 3.88
CA ARG A 48 6.87 -6.50 4.68
C ARG A 48 8.18 -7.26 4.54
N ASP A 49 9.26 -6.52 4.36
CA ASP A 49 10.62 -7.04 4.30
C ASP A 49 11.55 -6.10 5.08
N GLY A 50 11.96 -6.54 6.27
CA GLY A 50 12.77 -5.74 7.20
C GLY A 50 12.10 -4.41 7.60
N ASP A 51 12.72 -3.31 7.17
CA ASP A 51 12.26 -1.93 7.38
C ASP A 51 11.34 -1.41 6.27
N TRP A 52 11.07 -2.20 5.23
CA TRP A 52 10.22 -1.82 4.11
C TRP A 52 8.86 -2.50 4.16
N VAL A 53 7.83 -1.75 3.76
CA VAL A 53 6.46 -2.26 3.65
C VAL A 53 5.87 -1.82 2.32
N PHE A 54 5.34 -2.78 1.58
CA PHE A 54 4.61 -2.58 0.35
C PHE A 54 3.14 -2.86 0.59
N LEU A 55 2.32 -1.84 0.36
CA LEU A 55 0.88 -1.93 0.36
C LEU A 55 0.38 -1.87 -1.07
N GLN A 56 -0.40 -2.87 -1.45
CA GLN A 56 -1.25 -2.83 -2.63
C GLN A 56 -2.70 -3.02 -2.19
N SER A 57 -3.53 -2.11 -2.64
CA SER A 57 -4.93 -2.03 -2.26
C SER A 57 -5.77 -1.54 -3.42
N THR A 58 -7.07 -1.71 -3.32
CA THR A 58 -8.03 -1.24 -4.31
C THR A 58 -8.98 -0.25 -3.64
N MET A 59 -9.07 0.95 -4.19
CA MET A 59 -9.99 2.01 -3.80
C MET A 59 -11.43 1.62 -4.17
N ARG A 60 -12.33 1.82 -3.22
CA ARG A 60 -13.77 1.58 -3.34
C ARG A 60 -14.48 2.82 -2.84
N GLY A 61 -15.63 3.15 -3.43
CA GLY A 61 -16.50 4.18 -2.86
C GLY A 61 -16.98 3.76 -1.47
N ALA A 62 -17.44 4.72 -0.66
CA ALA A 62 -18.05 4.43 0.64
C ALA A 62 -19.21 3.41 0.54
N ASP A 63 -19.95 3.42 -0.56
CA ASP A 63 -21.03 2.48 -0.90
C ASP A 63 -20.52 1.11 -1.41
N GLY A 64 -19.21 0.87 -1.46
CA GLY A 64 -18.59 -0.32 -2.05
C GLY A 64 -18.53 -0.32 -3.59
N GLY A 65 -19.06 0.75 -4.21
CA GLY A 65 -19.05 0.96 -5.66
C GLY A 65 -17.72 1.50 -6.19
N ARG A 66 -17.78 2.06 -7.41
CA ARG A 66 -16.64 2.74 -8.03
C ARG A 66 -16.22 3.94 -7.15
N PRO A 67 -14.92 4.13 -6.87
CA PRO A 67 -14.46 5.28 -6.11
C PRO A 67 -14.88 6.59 -6.80
N ASP A 68 -15.38 7.52 -5.99
CA ASP A 68 -15.76 8.85 -6.44
C ASP A 68 -14.51 9.73 -6.46
N PHE A 69 -14.07 10.06 -7.67
CA PHE A 69 -12.92 10.96 -7.90
C PHE A 69 -13.35 12.40 -8.12
N ALA A 70 -14.63 12.72 -7.96
CA ALA A 70 -15.17 14.02 -8.29
C ALA A 70 -14.51 15.13 -7.44
N GLY A 71 -14.08 16.21 -8.10
CA GLY A 71 -13.39 17.33 -7.45
C GLY A 71 -11.97 17.04 -6.97
N THR A 72 -11.39 15.88 -7.31
CA THR A 72 -9.98 15.56 -7.01
C THR A 72 -9.09 15.77 -8.23
N SER A 73 -7.77 15.86 -8.00
CA SER A 73 -6.79 15.94 -9.10
C SER A 73 -6.82 14.74 -10.04
N TYR A 74 -7.46 13.63 -9.64
CA TYR A 74 -7.59 12.42 -10.42
C TYR A 74 -8.87 12.37 -11.26
N GLU A 75 -9.80 13.32 -11.10
CA GLU A 75 -11.07 13.36 -11.84
C GLU A 75 -10.84 13.35 -13.36
N ALA A 76 -9.96 14.23 -13.85
CA ALA A 76 -9.67 14.37 -15.27
C ALA A 76 -9.08 13.07 -15.86
N ALA A 77 -8.11 12.48 -15.17
CA ALA A 77 -7.48 11.25 -15.60
C ALA A 77 -8.44 10.04 -15.50
N ARG A 78 -9.37 10.06 -14.53
CA ARG A 78 -10.44 9.06 -14.44
C ARG A 78 -11.42 9.16 -15.59
N ASN A 79 -11.80 10.37 -15.97
CA ASN A 79 -12.71 10.63 -17.08
C ASN A 79 -12.11 10.20 -18.43
N ASP A 80 -10.78 10.32 -18.57
CA ASP A 80 -10.04 9.82 -19.73
C ASP A 80 -9.86 8.28 -19.74
N GLY A 81 -10.28 7.59 -18.67
CA GLY A 81 -10.08 6.15 -18.52
C GLY A 81 -8.64 5.76 -18.13
N ALA A 82 -7.77 6.74 -17.91
CA ALA A 82 -6.37 6.58 -17.57
C ALA A 82 -6.11 6.46 -16.05
N VAL A 83 -7.12 6.06 -15.26
CA VAL A 83 -6.98 5.84 -13.81
C VAL A 83 -7.68 4.54 -13.42
N SER A 84 -6.90 3.64 -12.86
CA SER A 84 -7.38 2.40 -12.23
C SER A 84 -7.94 2.67 -10.84
N ASP A 85 -8.71 1.75 -10.29
CA ASP A 85 -9.11 1.77 -8.88
C ASP A 85 -8.02 1.24 -7.93
N VAL A 86 -6.83 0.91 -8.43
CA VAL A 86 -5.72 0.40 -7.61
C VAL A 86 -4.98 1.54 -6.91
N TYR A 87 -4.64 1.36 -5.64
CA TYR A 87 -3.75 2.21 -4.87
C TYR A 87 -2.57 1.39 -4.33
N VAL A 88 -1.35 1.87 -4.60
CA VAL A 88 -0.13 1.26 -4.09
C VAL A 88 0.70 2.29 -3.32
N ALA A 89 1.34 1.84 -2.25
CA ALA A 89 2.20 2.67 -1.42
C ALA A 89 3.42 1.89 -0.96
N LEU A 90 4.57 2.58 -0.94
CA LEU A 90 5.83 2.09 -0.41
C LEU A 90 6.18 2.89 0.84
N LEU A 91 6.37 2.19 1.94
CA LEU A 91 6.72 2.77 3.22
C LEU A 91 8.06 2.22 3.70
N LYS A 92 8.82 3.08 4.36
CA LYS A 92 10.09 2.75 5.01
C LYS A 92 10.03 3.15 6.47
N LYS A 93 10.50 2.28 7.37
CA LYS A 93 10.59 2.56 8.78
C LYS A 93 11.52 3.77 9.03
N ALA A 94 11.03 4.74 9.80
CA ALA A 94 11.75 5.93 10.21
C ALA A 94 12.71 5.61 11.36
N GLY A 95 13.86 5.02 11.02
CA GLY A 95 14.99 4.81 11.93
C GLY A 95 14.82 3.71 12.99
N HIS A 96 15.93 3.38 13.66
CA HIS A 96 16.03 2.26 14.60
C HIS A 96 15.26 2.41 15.92
N GLY A 97 14.57 3.52 16.15
CA GLY A 97 13.80 3.80 17.38
C GLY A 97 12.29 3.89 17.18
N GLY A 98 11.79 3.72 15.95
CA GLY A 98 10.36 3.80 15.66
C GLY A 98 9.58 2.63 16.28
N VAL A 99 8.53 2.96 17.04
CA VAL A 99 7.53 1.99 17.50
C VAL A 99 6.76 1.50 16.28
N GLU A 100 6.77 0.20 16.02
CA GLU A 100 6.16 -0.38 14.81
C GLU A 100 4.66 -0.19 14.75
N ASP A 101 4.02 -0.07 15.91
CA ASP A 101 2.61 0.25 16.13
C ASP A 101 2.28 1.76 16.00
N ASP A 102 3.25 2.61 15.66
CA ASP A 102 3.00 4.05 15.48
C ASP A 102 3.15 4.42 14.00
N ALA A 103 2.12 5.02 13.42
CA ALA A 103 2.11 5.44 12.02
C ALA A 103 3.24 6.43 11.70
N ARG A 104 3.67 7.25 12.68
CA ARG A 104 4.78 8.22 12.50
C ARG A 104 6.14 7.53 12.38
N SER A 105 6.23 6.27 12.80
CA SER A 105 7.41 5.43 12.56
C SER A 105 7.48 4.91 11.13
N TRP A 106 6.44 5.08 10.31
CA TRP A 106 6.42 4.66 8.92
C TRP A 106 6.43 5.88 8.01
N ARG A 107 7.54 6.07 7.29
CA ARG A 107 7.68 7.15 6.32
C ARG A 107 7.20 6.66 4.97
N LEU A 108 6.16 7.31 4.46
CA LEU A 108 5.74 7.14 3.06
C LEU A 108 6.88 7.59 2.15
N THR A 109 7.44 6.63 1.41
CA THR A 109 8.56 6.85 0.49
C THR A 109 8.03 7.21 -0.89
N ASP A 110 7.06 6.44 -1.38
CA ASP A 110 6.39 6.68 -2.66
C ASP A 110 4.97 6.12 -2.64
N TYR A 111 4.10 6.63 -3.51
CA TYR A 111 2.75 6.12 -3.69
C TYR A 111 2.24 6.42 -5.10
N ALA A 112 1.39 5.52 -5.61
CA ALA A 112 0.70 5.72 -6.87
C ALA A 112 -0.79 5.45 -6.72
N THR A 113 -1.59 6.43 -7.12
CA THR A 113 -3.05 6.37 -7.09
C THR A 113 -3.58 6.13 -8.49
N GLY A 114 -4.26 5.00 -8.66
CA GLY A 114 -4.85 4.56 -9.91
C GLY A 114 -3.88 4.46 -11.08
N PRO A 115 -2.71 3.82 -10.92
CA PRO A 115 -1.76 3.73 -12.01
C PRO A 115 -2.35 2.90 -13.17
N THR A 116 -2.07 3.33 -14.40
CA THR A 116 -2.44 2.58 -15.62
C THR A 116 -1.56 1.37 -15.87
N ASP A 117 -0.35 1.37 -15.30
CA ASP A 117 0.64 0.30 -15.39
C ASP A 117 1.18 -0.04 -13.98
N VAL A 118 2.06 -1.03 -13.89
CA VAL A 118 2.66 -1.50 -12.65
C VAL A 118 3.77 -0.52 -12.23
N ALA A 119 3.38 0.68 -11.80
CA ALA A 119 4.29 1.79 -11.49
C ALA A 119 5.41 1.40 -10.51
N TRP A 120 5.12 0.46 -9.61
CA TRP A 120 6.05 -0.04 -8.61
C TRP A 120 7.15 -0.98 -9.13
N LEU A 121 7.16 -1.33 -10.43
CA LEU A 121 8.26 -2.10 -11.03
C LEU A 121 9.60 -1.36 -10.96
N THR A 122 9.57 -0.03 -11.00
CA THR A 122 10.77 0.82 -10.95
C THR A 122 11.18 1.22 -9.54
N TRP A 123 10.29 1.02 -8.55
CA TRP A 123 10.53 1.41 -7.16
C TRP A 123 11.71 0.71 -6.48
N PRO A 124 11.99 -0.59 -6.71
CA PRO A 124 13.18 -1.23 -6.16
C PRO A 124 14.47 -0.50 -6.54
N ASP A 125 14.61 -0.12 -7.80
CA ASP A 125 15.78 0.60 -8.33
C ASP A 125 15.79 2.06 -7.86
N ALA A 126 14.64 2.74 -7.92
CA ALA A 126 14.51 4.15 -7.55
C ALA A 126 14.70 4.43 -6.05
N HIS A 127 14.32 3.49 -5.18
CA HIS A 127 14.32 3.67 -3.73
C HIS A 127 15.23 2.69 -2.98
N GLU A 128 15.98 1.86 -3.71
CA GLU A 128 16.82 0.79 -3.16
C GLU A 128 16.01 -0.16 -2.24
N ALA A 129 14.76 -0.43 -2.65
CA ALA A 129 13.85 -1.30 -1.92
C ALA A 129 14.05 -2.78 -2.35
N PRO A 130 13.90 -3.75 -1.43
CA PRO A 130 14.11 -5.16 -1.74
C PRO A 130 13.07 -5.67 -2.75
N HIS A 131 13.52 -6.27 -3.87
CA HIS A 131 12.65 -6.82 -4.92
C HIS A 131 11.64 -7.86 -4.38
N ALA A 132 12.08 -8.68 -3.42
CA ALA A 132 11.26 -9.70 -2.77
C ALA A 132 9.98 -9.13 -2.14
N LEU A 133 9.99 -7.85 -1.72
CA LEU A 133 8.83 -7.14 -1.18
C LEU A 133 7.67 -7.07 -2.18
N PHE A 134 7.99 -6.94 -3.46
CA PHE A 134 7.02 -6.83 -4.55
C PHE A 134 6.56 -8.21 -5.06
N GLY A 135 7.26 -9.27 -4.68
CA GLY A 135 6.92 -10.66 -4.98
C GLY A 135 7.41 -11.15 -6.34
N PHE A 136 8.50 -10.57 -6.86
CA PHE A 136 9.20 -11.02 -8.06
C PHE A 136 10.71 -11.17 -7.80
#